data_AF-A0A348PH96-F1
#
_entry.id   AF-A0A348PH96-F1
#
_cell.length_a   1.000
_cell.length_b   1.000
_cell.length_c   1.000
_cell.angle_alpha   90.00
_cell.angle_beta   90.00
_cell.angle_gamma   90.00
#
_symmetry.space_group_name_H-M   'P 1'
#
loop_
_entity.id
_entity.type
_entity.pdbx_description
1 polymer ?
#
loop_
_entity_poly.entity_id
_entity_poly.type
_entity_poly.pdbx_seq_one_letter_code
_entity_poly.pdbx_strand_id
1 'polypeptide(L)'
;CGQCTPCREGSGWLLKLITRIERGAGTTQDLDMLLEIAGSMGLTPGTTICGLADGNNWAVRTIVNKFRPEFERRVTPRFVPVYVSAAGR
;
A
#
# COMPACT_ATOMS: atom_id res chain seq x y z
N CYS A 1 -9.27 2.39 18.13
CA CYS A 1 -10.47 3.07 18.66
C CYS A 1 -11.46 3.50 17.57
N GLY A 2 -11.03 3.76 16.32
CA GLY A 2 -11.93 4.15 15.24
C GLY A 2 -12.21 5.65 15.14
N GLN A 3 -11.54 6.48 15.94
CA GLN A 3 -11.75 7.94 15.96
C GLN A 3 -11.28 8.64 14.69
N CYS A 4 -10.09 8.31 14.19
CA CYS A 4 -9.56 8.88 12.96
C CYS A 4 -10.04 8.08 11.75
N THR A 5 -10.75 8.71 10.81
CA THR A 5 -11.12 8.10 9.52
C THR A 5 -9.95 7.45 8.79
N PRO A 6 -8.77 8.08 8.61
CA PRO A 6 -7.65 7.44 7.92
C PRO A 6 -7.15 6.18 8.64
N CYS A 7 -7.16 6.15 9.98
CA CYS A 7 -6.81 4.94 10.73
C CYS A 7 -7.89 3.87 10.62
N ARG A 8 -9.18 4.22 10.76
CA ARG A 8 -10.31 3.29 10.75
C ARG A 8 -10.50 2.64 9.38
N GLU A 9 -10.60 3.46 8.34
CA GLU A 9 -10.85 2.99 6.97
C GLU A 9 -9.56 2.49 6.32
N GLY A 10 -8.45 3.21 6.51
CA GLY A 10 -7.15 2.85 5.92
C GLY A 10 -6.65 1.51 6.42
N SER A 11 -6.73 1.22 7.73
CA SER A 11 -6.36 -0.11 8.26
C SER A 11 -7.26 -1.21 7.71
N GLY A 12 -8.54 -0.93 7.47
CA GLY A 12 -9.47 -1.86 6.82
C GLY A 12 -9.08 -2.16 5.36
N TRP A 13 -8.63 -1.14 4.62
CA TRP A 13 -8.10 -1.32 3.26
C TRP A 13 -6.79 -2.11 3.24
N LEU A 14 -5.86 -1.82 4.15
CA LEU A 14 -4.61 -2.57 4.27
C LEU A 14 -4.89 -4.07 4.48
N LEU A 15 -5.82 -4.41 5.38
CA LEU A 15 -6.21 -5.81 5.62
C LEU A 15 -6.77 -6.45 4.34
N LYS A 16 -7.69 -5.77 3.64
CA LYS A 16 -8.27 -6.29 2.39
C LYS A 16 -7.21 -6.58 1.33
N LEU A 17 -6.24 -5.68 1.14
CA LEU A 17 -5.16 -5.84 0.18
C LEU A 17 -4.23 -7.00 0.56
N ILE A 18 -3.80 -7.07 1.82
CA ILE A 18 -2.94 -8.15 2.32
C ILE A 18 -3.64 -9.51 2.15
N THR A 19 -4.91 -9.63 2.54
CA THR A 19 -5.68 -10.86 2.36
C THR A 19 -5.86 -11.23 0.88
N ARG A 20 -6.00 -10.24 -0.01
CA ARG A 20 -6.08 -10.48 -1.46
C ARG A 20 -4.77 -11.05 -2.01
N ILE A 21 -3.63 -10.51 -1.57
CA ILE A 21 -2.28 -10.99 -1.93
C ILE A 21 -2.05 -12.40 -1.35
N GLU A 22 -2.45 -12.62 -0.10
CA GLU A 22 -2.37 -13.93 0.55
C GLU A 22 -3.13 -15.00 -0.22
N ARG A 23 -4.32 -14.69 -0.72
CA ARG A 23 -5.16 -15.58 -1.55
C ARG A 23 -4.66 -15.79 -2.98
N GLY A 24 -3.55 -15.17 -3.38
CA GLY A 24 -3.00 -15.27 -4.73
C GLY A 24 -3.78 -14.50 -5.80
N ALA A 25 -4.71 -13.63 -5.40
CA ALA A 25 -5.51 -12.80 -6.30
C ALA A 25 -4.96 -11.35 -6.42
N GLY A 26 -3.78 -11.10 -5.86
CA GLY A 26 -3.12 -9.79 -5.88
C GLY A 26 -2.36 -9.53 -7.17
N THR A 27 -2.19 -8.25 -7.48
CA THR A 27 -1.42 -7.72 -8.61
C THR A 27 -0.29 -6.83 -8.12
N THR A 28 0.69 -6.52 -8.98
CA THR A 28 1.75 -5.55 -8.63
C THR A 28 1.18 -4.19 -8.23
N GLN A 29 0.06 -3.76 -8.81
CA GLN A 29 -0.61 -2.52 -8.40
C GLN A 29 -1.17 -2.60 -6.97
N ASP A 30 -1.62 -3.78 -6.51
CA ASP A 30 -2.08 -3.92 -5.13
C ASP A 30 -0.93 -3.70 -4.13
N LEU A 31 0.30 -4.06 -4.48
CA LEU A 31 1.50 -3.78 -3.67
C LEU A 31 1.79 -2.27 -3.61
N ASP A 32 1.69 -1.58 -4.73
CA ASP A 32 1.92 -0.14 -4.78
C ASP A 32 0.82 0.62 -4.00
N MET A 33 -0.44 0.21 -4.17
CA MET A 33 -1.57 0.76 -3.40
C MET A 33 -1.44 0.48 -1.90
N LEU A 34 -0.94 -0.70 -1.52
CA LEU A 34 -0.68 -1.03 -0.12
C LEU A 34 0.34 -0.07 0.52
N LEU A 35 1.41 0.24 -0.21
CA LEU A 35 2.45 1.19 0.22
C LEU A 35 1.95 2.64 0.23
N GLU A 36 1.14 3.03 -0.75
CA GLU A 36 0.52 4.36 -0.83
C GLU A 36 -0.40 4.61 0.37
N ILE A 37 -1.30 3.68 0.65
CA ILE A 37 -2.23 3.77 1.78
C ILE A 37 -1.45 3.84 3.09
N ALA A 38 -0.46 2.98 3.28
CA ALA A 38 0.39 3.01 4.47
C ALA A 38 1.22 4.31 4.59
N GLY A 39 1.58 4.94 3.48
CA GLY A 39 2.27 6.24 3.47
C GLY A 39 1.37 7.44 3.80
N SER A 40 0.06 7.32 3.56
CA SER A 40 -0.90 8.43 3.72
C SER A 40 -1.41 8.65 5.16
N MET A 41 -1.15 7.70 6.07
CA MET A 41 -1.63 7.76 7.47
C MET A 41 -0.52 7.75 8.51
N GLY A 42 -0.73 8.47 9.60
CA GLY A 42 0.19 8.53 10.74
C GLY A 42 0.23 9.89 11.41
N LEU A 43 1.03 9.99 12.47
CA LEU A 43 1.42 11.25 13.09
C LEU A 43 2.28 12.08 12.13
N THR A 44 3.09 11.43 11.29
CA THR A 44 3.94 12.04 10.25
C THR A 44 3.44 11.61 8.87
N PRO A 45 2.18 11.92 8.54
CA PRO A 45 1.88 13.14 7.78
C PRO A 45 0.82 14.06 8.43
N GLY A 46 0.53 13.86 9.72
CA GLY A 46 -0.42 14.70 10.47
C GLY A 46 -1.90 14.34 10.26
N THR A 47 -2.20 13.11 9.83
CA THR A 47 -3.56 12.70 9.47
C THR A 47 -4.27 11.91 10.58
N THR A 48 -3.56 11.50 11.63
CA THR A 48 -4.12 10.74 12.75
C THR A 48 -3.76 11.31 14.12
N ILE A 49 -4.60 11.02 15.13
CA ILE A 49 -4.51 11.60 16.49
C ILE A 49 -3.45 10.92 17.35
N CYS A 50 -3.22 9.62 17.19
CA CYS A 50 -2.30 8.84 18.02
C CYS A 50 -1.39 7.94 17.18
N GLY A 51 -0.32 7.43 17.80
CA GLY A 51 0.71 6.62 17.14
C GLY A 51 0.28 5.20 16.73
N LEU A 52 -0.99 4.82 16.94
CA LEU A 52 -1.49 3.50 16.51
C LEU A 52 -1.41 3.34 14.99
N ALA A 53 -1.71 4.40 14.24
CA ALA A 53 -1.63 4.36 12.78
C ALA A 53 -0.17 4.20 12.32
N ASP A 54 0.77 4.92 12.93
CA ASP A 54 2.20 4.75 12.65
C ASP A 54 2.65 3.31 12.90
N GLY A 55 2.24 2.70 14.02
CA GLY A 55 2.55 1.30 14.34
C GLY A 55 2.09 0.32 13.25
N ASN A 56 0.85 0.46 12.79
CA ASN A 56 0.32 -0.36 11.69
C ASN A 56 1.09 -0.13 10.37
N ASN A 57 1.24 1.14 9.99
CA ASN A 57 1.77 1.51 8.68
C ASN A 57 3.26 1.21 8.52
N TRP A 58 4.06 1.48 9.56
CA TRP A 58 5.49 1.17 9.54
C TRP A 58 5.75 -0.33 9.50
N ALA A 59 4.90 -1.15 10.14
CA ALA A 59 4.98 -2.60 10.02
C ALA A 59 4.79 -3.04 8.57
N VAL A 60 3.72 -2.59 7.92
CA VAL A 60 3.43 -2.92 6.50
C VAL A 60 4.56 -2.44 5.59
N ARG A 61 4.92 -1.16 5.67
CA ARG A 61 5.95 -0.56 4.78
C ARG A 61 7.30 -1.27 4.92
N THR A 62 7.74 -1.53 6.15
CA THR A 62 9.04 -2.15 6.38
C THR A 62 9.09 -3.58 5.85
N ILE A 63 8.05 -4.38 6.13
CA ILE A 63 7.99 -5.77 5.70
C ILE A 63 7.91 -5.85 4.18
N VAL A 64 6.99 -5.11 3.57
CA VAL A 64 6.78 -5.14 2.11
C VAL A 64 8.02 -4.65 1.36
N ASN A 65 8.68 -3.59 1.82
CA ASN A 65 9.90 -3.11 1.16
C ASN A 65 11.08 -4.07 1.36
N LYS A 66 11.26 -4.61 2.56
CA LYS A 66 12.38 -5.53 2.85
C LYS A 66 12.27 -6.85 2.08
N PHE A 67 11.05 -7.38 1.98
CA PHE A 67 10.77 -8.65 1.31
C PHE A 67 10.08 -8.46 -0.04
N ARG A 68 10.25 -7.30 -0.67
CA ARG A 68 9.62 -6.93 -1.96
C ARG A 68 9.70 -8.05 -3.01
N PRO A 69 10.86 -8.70 -3.24
CA PRO A 69 10.94 -9.78 -4.23
C PRO A 69 10.03 -10.98 -3.91
N GLU A 70 9.75 -11.25 -2.63
CA GLU A 70 8.85 -12.35 -2.23
C GLU A 70 7.40 -12.01 -2.50
N PHE A 71 7.01 -10.76 -2.23
CA PHE A 71 5.67 -10.25 -2.56
C PHE A 71 5.44 -10.23 -4.07
N GLU A 72 6.42 -9.78 -4.85
CA GLU A 72 6.33 -9.75 -6.33
C GLU A 72 6.17 -11.15 -6.93
N ARG A 73 6.83 -12.17 -6.37
CA ARG A 73 6.64 -13.58 -6.80
C ARG A 73 5.24 -14.12 -6.53
N ARG A 74 4.49 -13.51 -5.59
CA ARG A 74 3.15 -13.97 -5.20
C ARG A 74 2.02 -13.27 -5.94
N VAL A 75 2.30 -12.19 -6.65
CA VAL A 75 1.29 -11.38 -7.35
C VAL A 75 1.44 -11.47 -8.86
N THR A 76 0.37 -11.17 -9.59
CA THR A 76 0.41 -11.09 -11.06
C THR A 76 0.90 -9.71 -11.51
N PRO A 77 1.87 -9.62 -12.43
CA PRO A 77 2.30 -8.35 -13.01
C PRO A 77 1.15 -7.64 -13.72
N ARG A 78 0.91 -6.36 -13.37
CA ARG A 78 0.01 -5.46 -14.10
C ARG A 78 0.81 -4.45 -14.90
N PHE A 79 0.64 -4.46 -16.22
CA PHE A 79 1.28 -3.52 -17.12
C PHE A 79 0.32 -2.38 -17.49
N VAL A 80 0.81 -1.14 -17.44
CA VAL A 80 0.08 0.03 -17.95
C VAL A 80 0.78 0.48 -19.23
N PRO A 81 0.08 0.51 -20.39
CA PRO A 81 0.68 0.97 -21.63
C PRO A 81 0.99 2.46 -21.53
N VAL A 82 2.23 2.84 -21.83
CA VAL A 82 2.66 4.24 -21.91
C VAL A 82 2.93 4.57 -23.37
N TYR A 83 2.18 5.54 -23.90
CA TYR A 83 2.38 6.05 -25.25
C TYR A 83 3.26 7.29 -25.17
N VAL A 84 4.51 7.18 -25.60
CA VAL A 84 5.41 8.32 -25.69
C VAL A 84 5.30 8.90 -27.09
N SER A 85 4.63 10.04 -27.24
CA SER A 85 4.71 10.83 -28.46
C SER A 85 6.01 11.62 -28.44
N ALA A 86 6.99 11.21 -29.23
CA ALA A 86 8.15 12.05 -29.50
C ALA A 86 7.66 13.28 -30.28
N ALA A 87 7.50 14.41 -29.60
CA ALA A 87 7.29 15.70 -30.26
C ALA A 87 8.60 16.05 -30.98
N GLY A 88 8.72 15.59 -32.23
CA GLY A 88 9.78 16.02 -33.12
C GLY A 88 9.49 17.43 -33.61
N ARG A 89 10.29 18.39 -33.14
CA ARG A 89 10.99 19.42 -33.92
C ARG A 89 11.78 20.33 -32.99
#